data_AF-A0A499VJ81-F1
#
_entry.id   AF-A0A499VJ81-F1
#
_cell.length_a   1.000
_cell.length_b   1.000
_cell.length_c   1.000
_cell.angle_alpha   90.00
_cell.angle_beta   90.00
_cell.angle_gamma   90.00
#
_symmetry.space_group_name_H-M   'P 1'
#
loop_
_entity.id
_entity.type
_entity.pdbx_description
1 polymer ?
#
loop_
_entity_poly.entity_id
_entity_poly.type
_entity_poly.pdbx_seq_one_letter_code
_entity_poly.pdbx_strand_id
1 'polypeptide(L)'
;MPIFVRPSGIVLPGGINPPPVQPLEVPSLSWTDARGRTTLLSDWESGWVLQPGIRGLDLPGYDFYTDASPGIDGNALRGLRAQAREVFLPLAFFDVDRSGFMARKRSFFRTLNPSLGLGTLTLTESDGSFRSIEAYYVSGAEGDFGQDTSGLHWQTVGLTFSCPSPYWLGAAVHQEYAAGATGSFFPVLPVKVRDSQVLGNTTIDNPGTPRASRSGRSTAQPRQRSSRTTQRA
;
A
#
# COMPACT_ATOMS: atom_id res chain seq x y z
N MET A 1 18.58 31.98 14.34
CA MET A 1 18.56 30.76 13.51
C MET A 1 18.78 29.58 14.45
N PRO A 2 17.77 28.77 14.80
CA PRO A 2 18.02 27.66 15.69
C PRO A 2 18.56 26.45 14.89
N ILE A 3 19.70 25.96 15.37
CA ILE A 3 20.34 24.71 14.97
C ILE A 3 19.63 23.60 15.73
N PHE A 4 19.14 22.56 15.05
CA PHE A 4 18.53 21.40 15.70
C PHE A 4 19.57 20.29 15.86
N VAL A 5 20.02 20.09 17.09
CA VAL A 5 20.84 18.95 17.51
C VAL A 5 19.91 17.79 17.83
N ARG A 6 20.14 16.62 17.24
CA ARG A 6 19.47 15.37 17.63
C ARG A 6 20.15 14.78 18.88
N PRO A 7 19.42 14.27 19.89
CA PRO A 7 20.04 13.45 20.93
C PRO A 7 20.29 12.04 20.38
N SER A 8 21.55 11.63 20.34
CA SER A 8 21.98 10.27 20.03
C SER A 8 21.65 9.32 21.19
N GLY A 9 20.61 8.49 21.04
CA GLY A 9 20.32 7.40 21.96
C GLY A 9 21.09 6.13 21.58
N ILE A 10 22.00 5.68 22.44
CA ILE A 10 22.65 4.36 22.36
C ILE A 10 21.63 3.28 22.74
N VAL A 11 21.54 2.18 21.98
CA VAL A 11 20.77 0.98 22.37
C VAL A 11 21.68 -0.26 22.31
N LEU A 12 21.76 -0.98 23.44
CA LEU A 12 22.40 -2.29 23.60
C LEU A 12 21.44 -3.45 23.23
N PRO A 13 21.94 -4.67 22.97
CA PRO A 13 21.31 -5.61 22.03
C PRO A 13 20.34 -6.58 22.71
N GLY A 14 19.23 -6.89 22.03
CA GLY A 14 18.40 -8.06 22.35
C GLY A 14 16.90 -7.81 22.18
N GLY A 15 16.38 -8.12 21.00
CA GLY A 15 14.94 -8.16 20.73
C GLY A 15 14.61 -7.62 19.35
N ILE A 16 14.10 -8.49 18.47
CA ILE A 16 13.63 -8.15 17.13
C ILE A 16 12.27 -7.46 17.27
N ASN A 17 12.25 -6.26 17.85
CA ASN A 17 11.16 -5.33 17.62
C ASN A 17 11.60 -4.44 16.45
N PRO A 18 10.81 -4.32 15.36
CA PRO A 18 11.03 -3.23 14.44
C PRO A 18 11.02 -1.95 15.27
N PRO A 19 11.98 -1.02 15.07
CA PRO A 19 12.03 0.21 15.83
C PRO A 19 10.64 0.87 15.77
N PRO A 20 10.11 1.39 16.89
CA PRO A 20 8.90 2.19 16.82
C PRO A 20 9.17 3.29 15.80
N VAL A 21 8.43 3.27 14.69
CA VAL A 21 8.51 4.33 13.69
C VAL A 21 8.09 5.58 14.44
N GLN A 22 9.04 6.43 14.79
CA GLN A 22 8.72 7.68 15.47
C GLN A 22 7.77 8.45 14.54
N PRO A 23 6.70 9.07 15.06
CA PRO A 23 5.81 9.87 14.23
C PRO A 23 6.68 10.84 13.46
N LEU A 24 6.70 10.71 12.13
CA LEU A 24 7.42 11.68 11.34
C LEU A 24 6.71 13.02 11.54
N GLU A 25 7.48 14.07 11.80
CA GLU A 25 6.96 15.45 11.85
C GLU A 25 6.26 15.87 10.53
N VAL A 26 6.47 15.11 9.45
CA VAL A 26 6.00 15.38 8.08
C VAL A 26 5.53 14.07 7.43
N PRO A 27 4.41 14.06 6.68
CA PRO A 27 4.03 12.88 5.91
C PRO A 27 5.17 12.43 4.99
N SER A 28 5.45 11.13 4.96
CA SER A 28 6.48 10.54 4.11
C SER A 28 5.88 9.63 3.06
N LEU A 29 6.63 9.50 1.96
CA LEU A 29 6.29 8.62 0.86
C LEU A 29 7.47 7.72 0.56
N SER A 30 7.20 6.42 0.44
CA SER A 30 8.18 5.41 0.08
C SER A 30 7.74 4.62 -1.14
N TRP A 31 8.72 4.21 -1.93
CA TRP A 31 8.55 3.32 -3.08
C TRP A 31 9.17 1.96 -2.78
N THR A 32 8.38 0.90 -2.90
CA THR A 32 8.84 -0.48 -2.80
C THR A 32 8.78 -1.11 -4.20
N ASP A 33 9.94 -1.49 -4.74
CA ASP A 33 10.03 -2.24 -6.01
C ASP A 33 9.41 -3.64 -5.86
N ALA A 34 9.08 -4.29 -6.99
CA ALA A 34 8.61 -5.67 -7.05
C ALA A 34 9.59 -6.68 -6.40
N ARG A 35 10.88 -6.31 -6.26
CA ARG A 35 11.90 -7.09 -5.55
C ARG A 35 11.90 -6.90 -4.02
N GLY A 36 11.03 -6.05 -3.48
CA GLY A 36 10.97 -5.74 -2.05
C GLY A 36 12.01 -4.71 -1.58
N ARG A 37 12.69 -4.01 -2.48
CA ARG A 37 13.58 -2.90 -2.11
C ARG A 37 12.75 -1.65 -1.84
N THR A 38 12.73 -1.20 -0.59
CA THR A 38 12.07 0.03 -0.18
C THR A 38 13.04 1.22 -0.26
N THR A 39 12.62 2.29 -0.93
CA THR A 39 13.33 3.57 -1.01
C THR A 39 12.44 4.66 -0.42
N LEU A 40 12.94 5.36 0.59
CA LEU A 40 12.24 6.51 1.17
C LEU A 40 12.49 7.73 0.29
N LEU A 41 11.42 8.28 -0.31
CA LEU A 41 11.52 9.39 -1.28
C LEU A 41 11.62 10.76 -0.58
N SER A 42 11.26 10.81 0.70
CA SER A 42 11.37 11.99 1.57
C SER A 42 12.66 12.04 2.38
N ASP A 43 13.69 11.26 2.02
CA ASP A 43 14.96 11.18 2.75
C ASP A 43 16.05 12.07 2.14
N TRP A 44 16.18 13.28 2.68
CA TRP A 44 17.17 14.25 2.25
C TRP A 44 18.62 13.81 2.53
N GLU A 45 18.86 13.04 3.60
CA GLU A 45 20.22 12.55 3.94
C GLU A 45 20.69 11.53 2.91
N SER A 46 19.76 10.74 2.37
CA SER A 46 20.01 9.80 1.29
C SER A 46 20.00 10.47 -0.10
N GLY A 47 19.88 11.79 -0.21
CA GLY A 47 19.97 12.52 -1.48
C GLY A 47 18.67 12.56 -2.30
N TRP A 48 17.52 12.34 -1.65
CA TRP A 48 16.19 12.38 -2.27
C TRP A 48 15.33 13.43 -1.58
N VAL A 49 14.73 14.34 -2.34
CA VAL A 49 13.74 15.27 -1.79
C VAL A 49 12.53 15.30 -2.67
N LEU A 50 11.38 14.94 -2.11
CA LEU A 50 10.08 15.21 -2.72
C LEU A 50 9.83 16.70 -2.76
N GLN A 51 9.53 17.18 -3.95
CA GLN A 51 9.20 18.58 -4.21
C GLN A 51 7.70 18.83 -4.01
N PRO A 52 7.29 20.08 -3.75
CA PRO A 52 5.89 20.44 -3.77
C PRO A 52 5.27 20.19 -5.16
N GLY A 53 3.97 19.90 -5.20
CA GLY A 53 3.23 19.65 -6.45
C GLY A 53 2.93 18.17 -6.72
N ILE A 54 2.94 17.33 -5.70
CA ILE A 54 2.41 15.96 -5.77
C ILE A 54 0.94 15.99 -6.18
N ARG A 55 0.52 15.11 -7.09
CA ARG A 55 -0.89 14.99 -7.55
C ARG A 55 -1.35 13.54 -7.53
N GLY A 56 -2.67 13.36 -7.44
CA GLY A 56 -3.31 12.05 -7.54
C GLY A 56 -3.34 11.24 -6.23
N LEU A 57 -3.10 11.86 -5.07
CA LEU A 57 -3.13 11.15 -3.78
C LEU A 57 -4.55 10.96 -3.20
N ASP A 58 -5.52 11.79 -3.59
CA ASP A 58 -6.83 11.83 -2.92
C ASP A 58 -7.87 10.96 -3.62
N LEU A 59 -8.86 11.56 -4.27
CA LEU A 59 -9.91 10.83 -4.97
C LEU A 59 -9.43 10.41 -6.37
N PRO A 60 -9.81 9.20 -6.82
CA PRO A 60 -9.60 8.82 -8.21
C PRO A 60 -10.58 9.58 -9.12
N GLY A 61 -10.29 9.59 -10.42
CA GLY A 61 -11.25 10.02 -11.43
C GLY A 61 -12.44 9.05 -11.52
N TYR A 62 -13.61 9.58 -11.86
CA TYR A 62 -14.82 8.79 -12.06
C TYR A 62 -15.42 9.06 -13.44
N ASP A 63 -15.78 7.98 -14.12
CA ASP A 63 -16.63 8.04 -15.30
C ASP A 63 -18.08 7.89 -14.88
N PHE A 64 -18.91 8.84 -15.32
CA PHE A 64 -20.35 8.87 -15.05
C PHE A 64 -21.11 8.47 -16.31
N TYR A 65 -21.92 7.41 -16.21
CA TYR A 65 -22.85 7.03 -17.26
C TYR A 65 -24.17 7.76 -16.99
N THR A 66 -24.52 8.71 -17.86
CA THR A 66 -25.74 9.52 -17.71
C THR A 66 -26.64 9.37 -18.92
N ASP A 67 -27.95 9.46 -18.68
CA ASP A 67 -29.00 9.34 -19.68
C ASP A 67 -29.81 10.65 -19.68
N ALA A 68 -30.01 11.24 -20.85
CA ALA A 68 -30.71 12.50 -21.00
C ALA A 68 -32.02 12.27 -21.76
N SER A 69 -33.14 12.72 -21.20
CA SER A 69 -34.44 12.60 -21.86
C SER A 69 -34.77 13.87 -22.64
N PRO A 70 -35.19 13.78 -23.91
CA PRO A 70 -35.59 14.95 -24.69
C PRO A 70 -36.75 15.70 -24.01
N GLY A 71 -36.58 17.01 -23.83
CA GLY A 71 -37.62 17.88 -23.27
C GLY A 71 -37.67 17.96 -21.74
N ILE A 72 -36.73 17.33 -21.03
CA ILE A 72 -36.55 17.49 -19.58
C ILE A 72 -35.14 18.04 -19.35
N ASP A 73 -35.04 19.14 -18.60
CA ASP A 73 -33.75 19.68 -18.21
C ASP A 73 -33.04 18.75 -17.22
N GLY A 74 -31.79 18.42 -17.53
CA GLY A 74 -30.93 17.57 -16.71
C GLY A 74 -30.70 16.17 -17.28
N ASN A 75 -29.99 15.35 -16.50
CA ASN A 75 -29.63 13.99 -16.85
C ASN A 75 -29.80 13.05 -15.64
N ALA A 76 -30.18 11.81 -15.88
CA ALA A 76 -30.27 10.77 -14.87
C ALA A 76 -28.95 9.99 -14.80
N LEU A 77 -28.36 9.89 -13.60
CA LEU A 77 -27.16 9.07 -13.36
C LEU A 77 -27.53 7.58 -13.35
N ARG A 78 -27.00 6.82 -14.32
CA ARG A 78 -27.20 5.37 -14.44
C ARG A 78 -26.16 4.56 -13.69
N GLY A 79 -24.94 5.06 -13.62
CA GLY A 79 -23.85 4.35 -12.96
C GLY A 79 -22.56 5.17 -12.93
N LEU A 80 -21.62 4.71 -12.11
CA LEU A 80 -20.29 5.29 -11.98
C LEU A 80 -19.23 4.19 -11.99
N ARG A 81 -18.05 4.50 -12.54
CA ARG A 81 -16.88 3.64 -12.49
C ARG A 81 -15.66 4.46 -12.09
N ALA A 82 -14.91 3.97 -11.11
CA ALA A 82 -13.61 4.55 -10.77
C ALA A 82 -12.59 4.19 -11.87
N GLN A 83 -11.92 5.22 -12.40
CA GLN A 83 -10.87 5.07 -13.39
C GLN A 83 -9.54 4.69 -12.73
N ALA A 84 -8.63 4.11 -13.52
CA ALA A 84 -7.25 3.90 -13.07
C ALA A 84 -6.67 5.25 -12.63
N ARG A 85 -5.93 5.25 -11.52
CA ARG A 85 -5.39 6.47 -10.93
C ARG A 85 -3.98 6.73 -11.48
N GLU A 86 -3.68 7.99 -11.72
CA GLU A 86 -2.33 8.44 -12.03
C GLU A 86 -1.80 9.26 -10.86
N VAL A 87 -0.58 8.95 -10.40
CA VAL A 87 0.10 9.65 -9.31
C VAL A 87 1.33 10.33 -9.87
N PHE A 88 1.40 11.65 -9.71
CA PHE A 88 2.53 12.46 -10.15
C PHE A 88 3.38 12.86 -8.95
N LEU A 89 4.66 12.52 -8.98
CA LEU A 89 5.64 12.74 -7.91
C LEU A 89 6.85 13.52 -8.43
N PRO A 90 6.95 14.82 -8.13
CA PRO A 90 8.16 15.57 -8.44
C PRO A 90 9.26 15.25 -7.41
N LEU A 91 10.36 14.66 -7.88
CA LEU A 91 11.47 14.20 -7.05
C LEU A 91 12.77 14.89 -7.47
N ALA A 92 13.43 15.54 -6.51
CA ALA A 92 14.76 16.09 -6.68
C ALA A 92 15.81 15.08 -6.21
N PHE A 93 16.79 14.84 -7.07
CA PHE A 93 17.98 14.04 -6.82
C PHE A 93 19.15 15.00 -6.66
N PHE A 94 20.01 14.78 -5.66
CA PHE A 94 21.23 15.55 -5.51
C PHE A 94 22.33 14.70 -4.88
N ASP A 95 23.58 15.08 -5.15
CA ASP A 95 24.76 14.50 -4.51
C ASP A 95 25.89 15.54 -4.53
N VAL A 96 26.92 15.36 -3.70
CA VAL A 96 28.09 16.26 -3.71
C VAL A 96 28.98 15.97 -4.93
N ASP A 97 29.06 14.70 -5.33
CA ASP A 97 29.87 14.27 -6.48
C ASP A 97 29.02 13.93 -7.71
N ARG A 98 29.51 14.28 -8.90
CA ARG A 98 28.84 13.98 -10.16
C ARG A 98 28.73 12.48 -10.41
N SER A 99 29.77 11.72 -10.07
CA SER A 99 29.77 10.27 -10.28
C SER A 99 28.80 9.58 -9.31
N GLY A 100 28.78 10.03 -8.05
CA GLY A 100 27.80 9.61 -7.03
C GLY A 100 26.36 9.90 -7.46
N PHE A 101 26.08 11.12 -7.90
CA PHE A 101 24.78 11.52 -8.43
C PHE A 101 24.30 10.58 -9.56
N MET A 102 25.17 10.31 -10.55
CA MET A 102 24.84 9.43 -11.67
C MET A 102 24.59 7.99 -11.24
N ALA A 103 25.41 7.47 -10.32
CA ALA A 103 25.23 6.12 -9.78
C ALA A 103 23.91 6.00 -9.02
N ARG A 104 23.58 6.99 -8.18
CA ARG A 104 22.34 7.07 -7.39
C ARG A 104 21.11 7.11 -8.29
N LYS A 105 21.09 8.04 -9.26
CA LYS A 105 20.04 8.17 -10.27
C LYS A 105 19.81 6.85 -11.02
N ARG A 106 20.88 6.23 -11.53
CA ARG A 106 20.80 4.95 -12.26
C ARG A 106 20.31 3.79 -11.38
N SER A 107 20.71 3.77 -10.11
CA SER A 107 20.27 2.74 -9.16
C SER A 107 18.76 2.79 -8.94
N PHE A 108 18.20 4.00 -8.77
CA PHE A 108 16.76 4.19 -8.59
C PHE A 108 15.96 4.00 -9.87
N PHE A 109 16.43 4.45 -11.02
CA PHE A 109 15.71 4.17 -12.28
C PHE A 109 15.63 2.67 -12.58
N ARG A 110 16.61 1.88 -12.11
CA ARG A 110 16.54 0.42 -12.21
C ARG A 110 15.38 -0.17 -11.40
N THR A 111 14.99 0.45 -10.29
CA THR A 111 13.85 0.02 -9.46
C THR A 111 12.50 0.46 -10.00
N LEU A 112 12.48 1.32 -11.02
CA LEU A 112 11.26 1.78 -11.70
C LEU A 112 10.93 0.96 -12.95
N ASN A 113 11.76 -0.03 -13.31
CA ASN A 113 11.56 -0.80 -14.53
C ASN A 113 10.23 -1.59 -14.47
N PRO A 114 9.24 -1.29 -15.34
CA PRO A 114 7.93 -1.93 -15.29
C PRO A 114 7.97 -3.43 -15.65
N SER A 115 9.02 -3.92 -16.31
CA SER A 115 9.20 -5.35 -16.58
C SER A 115 9.43 -6.18 -15.31
N LEU A 116 9.68 -5.54 -14.17
CA LEU A 116 9.88 -6.20 -12.88
C LEU A 116 8.56 -6.59 -12.20
N GLY A 117 7.44 -5.99 -12.64
CA GLY A 117 6.14 -6.13 -12.02
C GLY A 117 5.67 -4.83 -11.38
N LEU A 118 4.55 -4.93 -10.64
CA LEU A 118 3.98 -3.81 -9.90
C LEU A 118 4.82 -3.53 -8.65
N GLY A 119 5.13 -2.25 -8.42
CA GLY A 119 5.66 -1.78 -7.15
C GLY A 119 4.55 -1.25 -6.25
N THR A 120 4.92 -0.83 -5.05
CA THR A 120 3.98 -0.31 -4.05
C THR A 120 4.44 1.07 -3.58
N LEU A 121 3.56 2.06 -3.72
CA LEU A 121 3.70 3.36 -3.09
C LEU A 121 3.06 3.31 -1.70
N THR A 122 3.81 3.69 -0.66
CA THR A 122 3.30 3.77 0.71
C THR A 122 3.42 5.20 1.22
N LEU A 123 2.28 5.80 1.55
CA LEU A 123 2.20 7.09 2.23
C LEU A 123 2.02 6.83 3.72
N THR A 124 2.91 7.41 4.53
CA THR A 124 2.84 7.36 5.99
C THR A 124 2.57 8.77 6.50
N GLU A 125 1.47 8.94 7.20
CA GLU A 125 1.07 10.20 7.81
C GLU A 125 1.89 10.48 9.08
N SER A 126 1.83 11.70 9.60
CA SER A 126 2.54 12.08 10.82
C SER A 126 2.10 11.30 12.06
N ASP A 127 0.87 10.81 12.08
CA ASP A 127 0.32 9.95 13.15
C ASP A 127 0.78 8.48 13.05
N GLY A 128 1.62 8.14 12.07
CA GLY A 128 2.10 6.77 11.83
C GLY A 128 1.09 5.86 11.11
N SER A 129 -0.14 6.34 10.88
CA SER A 129 -1.08 5.70 9.96
C SER A 129 -0.48 5.65 8.55
N PHE A 130 -0.64 4.52 7.87
CA PHE A 130 -0.12 4.35 6.52
C PHE A 130 -1.20 3.83 5.57
N ARG A 131 -1.04 4.20 4.31
CA ARG A 131 -1.84 3.68 3.20
C ARG A 131 -0.93 3.32 2.04
N SER A 132 -1.20 2.19 1.39
CA SER A 132 -0.40 1.67 0.29
C SER A 132 -1.21 1.50 -0.99
N ILE A 133 -0.57 1.64 -2.15
CA ILE A 133 -1.21 1.45 -3.46
C ILE A 133 -0.23 0.78 -4.42
N GLU A 134 -0.72 -0.18 -5.20
CA GLU A 134 0.05 -0.82 -6.26
C GLU A 134 0.16 0.14 -7.46
N ALA A 135 1.38 0.36 -7.95
CA ALA A 135 1.65 1.27 -9.04
C ALA A 135 2.82 0.81 -9.91
N TYR A 136 2.90 1.30 -11.15
CA TYR A 136 4.05 1.13 -12.04
C TYR A 136 4.40 2.46 -12.71
N TYR A 137 5.68 2.66 -12.99
CA TYR A 137 6.19 3.86 -13.65
C TYR A 137 5.73 3.91 -15.12
N VAL A 138 5.28 5.09 -15.56
CA VAL A 138 4.81 5.34 -16.94
C VAL A 138 5.70 6.32 -17.67
N SER A 139 5.93 7.50 -17.10
CA SER A 139 6.60 8.61 -17.82
C SER A 139 7.29 9.60 -16.87
N GLY A 140 8.10 10.48 -17.47
CA GLY A 140 8.68 11.65 -16.79
C GLY A 140 10.14 11.54 -16.38
N ALA A 141 10.73 10.34 -16.43
CA ALA A 141 12.17 10.10 -16.30
C ALA A 141 12.92 10.03 -17.65
N GLU A 142 12.32 10.54 -18.73
CA GLU A 142 12.87 10.51 -20.10
C GLU A 142 14.13 11.38 -20.29
N GLY A 143 14.48 12.19 -19.30
CA GLY A 143 15.73 12.94 -19.29
C GLY A 143 15.56 14.37 -19.79
N ASP A 144 14.77 15.16 -19.07
CA ASP A 144 14.76 16.60 -19.25
C ASP A 144 16.03 17.21 -18.64
N PHE A 145 16.84 17.84 -19.50
CA PHE A 145 18.08 18.53 -19.14
C PHE A 145 17.93 20.06 -19.25
N GLY A 146 16.72 20.58 -19.06
CA GLY A 146 16.47 22.02 -18.96
C GLY A 146 17.35 22.69 -17.89
N GLN A 147 17.73 23.94 -18.16
CA GLN A 147 18.57 24.76 -17.25
C GLN A 147 17.93 24.93 -15.87
N ASP A 148 16.60 24.96 -15.79
CA ASP A 148 15.85 25.14 -14.54
C ASP A 148 15.53 23.81 -13.83
N THR A 149 15.81 22.67 -14.48
CA THR A 149 15.40 21.34 -14.02
C THR A 149 16.60 20.42 -13.74
N SER A 150 17.78 20.77 -14.25
CA SER A 150 19.00 19.97 -14.09
C SER A 150 20.24 20.84 -13.90
N GLY A 151 21.09 20.40 -12.98
CA GLY A 151 22.42 20.96 -12.76
C GLY A 151 23.50 19.87 -12.82
N LEU A 152 24.74 20.27 -12.53
CA LEU A 152 25.87 19.32 -12.50
C LEU A 152 25.67 18.24 -11.42
N HIS A 153 25.14 18.63 -10.27
CA HIS A 153 25.06 17.78 -9.07
C HIS A 153 23.63 17.47 -8.63
N TRP A 154 22.64 17.97 -9.36
CA TRP A 154 21.24 17.82 -9.00
C TRP A 154 20.35 17.73 -10.24
N GLN A 155 19.17 17.12 -10.09
CA GLN A 155 18.14 17.12 -11.11
C GLN A 155 16.78 16.89 -10.47
N THR A 156 15.78 17.62 -10.93
CA THR A 156 14.37 17.40 -10.56
C THR A 156 13.70 16.60 -11.67
N VAL A 157 12.95 15.55 -11.30
CA VAL A 157 12.27 14.66 -12.24
C VAL A 157 10.82 14.49 -11.77
N GLY A 158 9.86 14.80 -12.64
CA GLY A 158 8.45 14.57 -12.38
C GLY A 158 8.05 13.15 -12.75
N LEU A 159 8.02 12.23 -11.79
CA LEU A 159 7.70 10.83 -12.04
C LEU A 159 6.19 10.60 -12.08
N THR A 160 5.71 9.99 -13.15
CA THR A 160 4.30 9.63 -13.31
C THR A 160 4.13 8.12 -13.12
N PHE A 161 3.24 7.75 -12.20
CA PHE A 161 2.89 6.37 -11.89
C PHE A 161 1.43 6.10 -12.24
N SER A 162 1.15 4.94 -12.84
CA SER A 162 -0.21 4.45 -13.06
C SER A 162 -0.53 3.35 -12.04
N CYS A 163 -1.68 3.47 -11.41
CA CYS A 163 -2.19 2.56 -10.39
C CYS A 163 -3.40 1.79 -10.97
N PRO A 164 -3.24 0.48 -11.28
CA PRO A 164 -4.35 -0.35 -11.78
C PRO A 164 -5.53 -0.41 -10.80
N SER A 165 -5.25 -0.44 -9.50
CA SER A 165 -6.25 -0.29 -8.45
C SER A 165 -6.28 1.18 -8.01
N PRO A 166 -7.41 1.88 -8.15
CA PRO A 166 -7.49 3.30 -7.79
C PRO A 166 -7.64 3.56 -6.29
N TYR A 167 -7.80 2.51 -5.49
CA TYR A 167 -8.03 2.59 -4.05
C TYR A 167 -6.76 2.30 -3.26
N TRP A 168 -6.54 3.11 -2.24
CA TRP A 168 -5.53 2.90 -1.22
C TRP A 168 -5.93 1.75 -0.29
N LEU A 169 -4.94 0.96 0.11
CA LEU A 169 -5.06 -0.14 1.05
C LEU A 169 -4.49 0.29 2.40
N GLY A 170 -5.27 0.12 3.46
CA GLY A 170 -4.81 0.33 4.83
C GLY A 170 -4.17 -0.94 5.42
N ALA A 171 -3.98 -0.94 6.74
CA ALA A 171 -3.53 -2.12 7.46
C ALA A 171 -4.46 -3.32 7.24
N ALA A 172 -3.88 -4.49 7.00
CA ALA A 172 -4.65 -5.73 6.86
C ALA A 172 -5.26 -6.12 8.21
N VAL A 173 -6.58 -6.28 8.25
CA VAL A 173 -7.31 -6.76 9.43
C VAL A 173 -7.64 -8.24 9.20
N HIS A 174 -7.11 -9.09 10.08
CA HIS A 174 -7.42 -10.53 10.10
C HIS A 174 -8.35 -10.84 11.28
N GLN A 175 -9.47 -11.49 11.00
CA GLN A 175 -10.37 -12.03 12.02
C GLN A 175 -10.47 -13.54 11.82
N GLU A 176 -10.11 -14.29 12.87
CA GLU A 176 -10.28 -15.75 12.89
C GLU A 176 -11.56 -16.10 13.65
N TYR A 177 -12.39 -16.96 13.06
CA TYR A 177 -13.56 -17.50 13.70
C TYR A 177 -13.30 -18.95 14.10
N ALA A 178 -13.48 -19.25 15.39
CA ALA A 178 -13.38 -20.61 15.92
C ALA A 178 -14.75 -21.10 16.39
N ALA A 179 -14.95 -22.42 16.35
CA ALA A 179 -16.14 -23.03 16.95
C ALA A 179 -16.10 -22.89 18.48
N GLY A 180 -17.23 -22.53 19.08
CA GLY A 180 -17.39 -22.48 20.54
C GLY A 180 -17.17 -23.84 21.20
N ALA A 181 -16.89 -23.83 22.51
CA ALA A 181 -16.64 -25.03 23.29
C ALA A 181 -17.86 -25.99 23.24
N THR A 182 -17.59 -27.29 23.02
CA THR A 182 -18.63 -28.32 22.94
C THR A 182 -19.30 -28.51 24.31
N GLY A 183 -20.59 -28.20 24.40
CA GLY A 183 -21.43 -28.47 25.57
C GLY A 183 -22.13 -29.82 25.48
N SER A 184 -22.41 -30.46 26.62
CA SER A 184 -23.28 -31.64 26.67
C SER A 184 -24.74 -31.16 26.71
N PHE A 185 -25.42 -31.18 25.56
CA PHE A 185 -26.79 -30.65 25.45
C PHE A 185 -27.86 -31.59 26.04
N PHE A 186 -27.56 -32.89 26.20
CA PHE A 186 -28.48 -33.86 26.80
C PHE A 186 -27.88 -34.49 28.07
N PRO A 187 -28.59 -34.44 29.22
CA PRO A 187 -28.10 -34.99 30.48
C PRO A 187 -28.24 -36.51 30.62
N VAL A 188 -28.86 -37.22 29.66
CA VAL A 188 -29.25 -38.64 29.82
C VAL A 188 -28.66 -39.60 28.76
N LEU A 189 -28.06 -39.08 27.67
CA LEU A 189 -27.46 -39.92 26.62
C LEU A 189 -26.05 -39.42 26.28
N PRO A 190 -25.06 -40.30 26.03
CA PRO A 190 -23.69 -39.90 25.69
C PRO A 190 -23.58 -39.47 24.21
N VAL A 191 -24.52 -38.66 23.74
CA VAL A 191 -24.48 -38.07 22.39
C VAL A 191 -23.89 -36.67 22.51
N LYS A 192 -22.61 -36.53 22.09
CA LYS A 192 -21.96 -35.23 21.95
C LYS A 192 -22.38 -34.62 20.62
N VAL A 193 -23.34 -33.71 20.64
CA VAL A 193 -23.68 -32.90 19.46
C VAL A 193 -22.54 -31.91 19.24
N ARG A 194 -21.93 -31.94 18.05
CA ARG A 194 -21.11 -30.81 17.60
C ARG A 194 -22.07 -29.72 17.15
N ASP A 195 -21.91 -28.51 17.66
CA ASP A 195 -22.70 -27.38 17.18
C ASP A 195 -22.53 -27.25 15.67
N SER A 196 -23.57 -27.61 14.92
CA SER A 196 -23.70 -27.18 13.54
C SER A 196 -23.94 -25.69 13.62
N GLN A 197 -22.93 -24.89 13.25
CA GLN A 197 -23.02 -23.44 13.37
C GLN A 197 -24.20 -22.91 12.57
N VAL A 198 -25.29 -22.57 13.23
CA VAL A 198 -26.02 -21.37 12.86
C VAL A 198 -25.15 -20.24 13.37
N LEU A 199 -24.22 -19.75 12.54
CA LEU A 199 -23.70 -18.41 12.80
C LEU A 199 -24.94 -17.52 12.88
N GLY A 200 -25.21 -16.96 14.05
CA GLY A 200 -26.16 -15.85 14.15
C GLY A 200 -25.73 -14.71 13.22
N ASN A 201 -26.50 -13.62 13.18
CA ASN A 201 -26.04 -12.42 12.50
C ASN A 201 -24.63 -12.08 13.01
N THR A 202 -23.68 -11.99 12.08
CA THR A 202 -22.33 -11.49 12.33
C THR A 202 -22.24 -10.20 11.53
N THR A 203 -22.13 -9.08 12.23
CA THR A 203 -21.94 -7.77 11.59
C THR A 203 -20.44 -7.61 11.34
N ILE A 204 -20.03 -7.62 10.07
CA ILE A 204 -18.68 -7.29 9.66
C ILE A 204 -18.69 -5.82 9.26
N ASP A 205 -18.17 -4.97 10.13
CA ASP A 205 -17.99 -3.56 9.82
C ASP A 205 -16.77 -3.41 8.92
N ASN A 206 -17.00 -2.96 7.69
CA ASN A 206 -15.93 -2.50 6.81
C ASN A 206 -15.72 -1.00 7.08
N PRO A 207 -14.65 -0.60 7.78
CA PRO A 207 -14.36 0.82 8.01
C PRO A 207 -13.93 1.54 6.73
N GLY A 208 -13.61 0.81 5.65
CA GLY A 208 -13.25 1.38 4.36
C GLY A 208 -14.45 1.97 3.62
N THR A 209 -14.29 3.19 3.10
CA THR A 209 -15.31 3.88 2.27
C THR A 209 -15.65 3.15 0.97
N PRO A 210 -14.70 2.55 0.22
CA PRO A 210 -15.05 1.81 -0.99
C PRO A 210 -15.56 0.40 -0.67
N ARG A 211 -16.51 -0.08 -1.48
CA ARG A 211 -16.98 -1.47 -1.45
C ARG A 211 -15.81 -2.42 -1.75
N ALA A 212 -15.50 -3.32 -0.83
CA ALA A 212 -14.54 -4.40 -1.05
C ALA A 212 -15.09 -5.39 -2.10
N SER A 213 -14.74 -5.19 -3.37
CA SER A 213 -15.18 -6.09 -4.47
C SER A 213 -14.09 -7.02 -4.98
N ARG A 214 -12.84 -6.89 -4.52
CA ARG A 214 -11.75 -7.80 -4.91
C ARG A 214 -11.78 -9.06 -4.04
N SER A 215 -12.53 -10.07 -4.50
CA SER A 215 -12.37 -11.50 -4.22
C SER A 215 -11.71 -11.82 -2.87
N GLY A 216 -12.50 -11.80 -1.79
CA GLY A 216 -12.09 -12.44 -0.54
C GLY A 216 -11.87 -13.92 -0.78
N ARG A 217 -10.61 -14.35 -0.94
CA ARG A 217 -10.27 -15.76 -1.10
C ARG A 217 -10.33 -16.40 0.30
N SER A 218 -11.54 -16.79 0.70
CA SER A 218 -11.77 -17.69 1.85
C SER A 218 -11.07 -19.01 1.55
N THR A 219 -9.81 -19.14 1.97
CA THR A 219 -9.06 -20.38 1.83
C THR A 219 -9.45 -21.27 3.00
N ALA A 220 -10.53 -22.03 2.86
CA ALA A 220 -10.85 -23.10 3.80
C ALA A 220 -9.76 -24.18 3.65
N GLN A 221 -8.89 -24.30 4.65
CA GLN A 221 -7.81 -25.28 4.65
C GLN A 221 -8.40 -26.69 4.79
N PRO A 222 -8.23 -27.60 3.80
CA PRO A 222 -8.72 -28.96 3.93
C PRO A 222 -7.87 -29.72 4.95
N ARG A 223 -8.51 -30.24 5.99
CA ARG A 223 -7.87 -31.09 7.01
C ARG A 223 -7.25 -32.31 6.35
N GLN A 224 -5.95 -32.50 6.55
CA GLN A 224 -5.24 -33.73 6.22
C GLN A 224 -5.89 -34.93 6.93
N ARG A 225 -6.41 -35.87 6.14
CA ARG A 225 -6.86 -37.18 6.61
C ARG A 225 -5.61 -38.02 6.86
N SER A 226 -5.16 -38.08 8.12
CA SER A 226 -4.15 -39.05 8.55
C SER A 226 -4.77 -40.45 8.51
N SER A 227 -4.45 -41.22 7.47
CA SER A 227 -4.77 -42.63 7.34
C SER A 227 -3.85 -43.44 8.25
N ARG A 228 -4.39 -43.92 9.38
CA ARG A 228 -3.70 -44.82 10.29
C ARG A 228 -3.75 -46.24 9.69
N THR A 229 -2.62 -46.67 9.15
CA THR A 229 -2.34 -48.05 8.72
C THR A 229 -2.43 -48.98 9.93
N THR A 230 -3.41 -49.89 9.91
CA THR A 230 -3.48 -51.02 10.84
C THR A 230 -2.47 -52.08 10.37
N GLN A 231 -1.34 -52.17 11.07
CA GLN A 231 -0.43 -53.31 11.00
C GLN A 231 -1.06 -54.48 11.76
N ARG A 232 -1.33 -55.59 11.06
CA ARG A 232 -1.55 -56.91 11.63
C ARG A 232 -0.20 -57.61 11.73
N ALA A 233 0.11 -58.13 12.92
CA ALA A 233 0.91 -59.33 13.14
C ALA A 233 0.26 -60.05 14.33
#